data_AF-A0A1G1YXP2-F1
#
_entry.id   AF-A0A1G1YXP2-F1
#
_cell.length_a   1.000
_cell.length_b   1.000
_cell.length_c   1.000
_cell.angle_alpha   90.00
_cell.angle_beta   90.00
_cell.angle_gamma   90.00
#
_symmetry.space_group_name_H-M   'P 1'
#
loop_
_entity.id
_entity.type
_entity.pdbx_description
1 polymer ?
#
loop_
_entity_poly.entity_id
_entity_poly.type
_entity_poly.pdbx_seq_one_letter_code
_entity_poly.pdbx_strand_id
1 'polypeptide(L)'
;MAIIVEEEKKNTPWFSLLVIVLVLGFLGFGTYYLFFKPVPGIEQFTVSPDMESVSKVSKVNLDMATVTDSVAYKMLMSKISQPELKNFGRSNPFASF
;
A
#
# COMPACT_ATOMS: atom_id res chain seq x y z
N MET A 1 -30.55 -61.77 37.11
CA MET A 1 -30.20 -61.44 35.71
C MET A 1 -29.26 -60.26 35.74
N ALA A 2 -28.09 -60.38 35.12
CA ALA A 2 -27.15 -59.28 34.97
C ALA A 2 -27.29 -58.72 33.56
N ILE A 3 -27.47 -57.40 33.43
CA ILE A 3 -27.47 -56.71 32.15
C ILE A 3 -26.01 -56.36 31.86
N ILE A 4 -25.44 -57.02 30.86
CA ILE A 4 -24.11 -56.70 30.34
C ILE A 4 -24.31 -55.53 29.38
N VAL A 5 -23.90 -54.34 29.80
CA VAL A 5 -23.84 -53.17 28.94
C VAL A 5 -22.51 -53.25 28.20
N GLU A 6 -22.56 -53.70 26.94
CA GLU A 6 -21.42 -53.59 26.04
C GLU A 6 -21.30 -52.11 25.64
N GLU A 7 -20.31 -51.42 26.20
CA GLU A 7 -19.95 -50.09 25.71
C GLU A 7 -19.50 -50.23 24.25
N GLU A 8 -20.25 -49.61 23.33
CA GLU A 8 -19.79 -49.41 21.96
C GLU A 8 -18.49 -48.62 22.02
N LYS A 9 -17.37 -49.33 21.92
CA LYS A 9 -16.05 -48.73 21.77
C LYS A 9 -16.04 -48.10 20.38
N LYS A 10 -16.51 -46.86 20.29
CA LYS A 10 -16.47 -46.02 19.09
C LYS A 10 -15.00 -45.76 18.78
N ASN A 11 -14.38 -46.72 18.10
CA ASN A 11 -13.04 -46.59 17.57
C ASN A 11 -13.12 -45.49 16.52
N THR A 12 -12.79 -44.26 16.91
CA THR A 12 -12.57 -43.18 15.97
C THR A 12 -11.59 -43.68 14.91
N PRO A 13 -11.91 -43.58 13.61
CA PRO A 13 -11.03 -44.08 12.56
C PRO A 13 -9.82 -43.14 12.45
N TRP A 14 -8.83 -43.33 13.32
CA TRP A 14 -7.56 -42.58 13.33
C TRP A 14 -6.90 -42.54 11.96
N PHE A 15 -7.06 -43.62 11.18
CA PHE A 15 -6.61 -43.68 9.79
C PHE A 15 -7.31 -42.66 8.89
N SER A 16 -8.63 -42.50 9.00
CA SER A 16 -9.39 -41.51 8.24
C SER A 16 -8.98 -40.09 8.61
N LEU A 17 -8.73 -39.83 9.90
CA LEU A 17 -8.25 -38.53 10.38
C LEU A 17 -6.86 -38.21 9.79
N LEU A 18 -5.94 -39.19 9.76
CA LEU A 18 -4.62 -39.03 9.16
C LEU A 18 -4.70 -38.68 7.67
N VAL A 19 -5.57 -39.37 6.91
CA VAL A 19 -5.79 -39.09 5.49
C VAL A 19 -6.30 -37.66 5.28
N ILE A 20 -7.25 -37.20 6.10
CA ILE A 20 -7.77 -35.82 6.01
C ILE A 20 -6.66 -34.80 6.27
N VAL A 21 -5.84 -35.02 7.30
CA VAL A 21 -4.70 -34.13 7.62
C VAL A 21 -3.71 -34.09 6.48
N LEU A 22 -3.41 -35.23 5.85
CA LEU A 22 -2.49 -35.32 4.72
C LEU A 22 -3.01 -34.56 3.50
N VAL A 23 -4.30 -34.72 3.18
CA VAL A 23 -4.95 -33.99 2.07
C VAL A 23 -4.93 -32.49 2.32
N LEU A 24 -5.31 -32.05 3.53
CA LEU A 24 -5.27 -30.63 3.92
C LEU A 24 -3.85 -30.07 3.88
N GLY A 25 -2.87 -30.84 4.36
CA GLY A 25 -1.46 -30.47 4.29
C GLY A 25 -0.98 -30.30 2.86
N PHE A 26 -1.35 -31.20 1.95
CA PHE A 26 -0.96 -31.12 0.54
C PHE A 26 -1.59 -29.91 -0.16
N LEU A 27 -2.88 -29.65 0.08
CA LEU A 27 -3.58 -28.47 -0.44
C LEU A 27 -2.99 -27.16 0.10
N GLY A 28 -2.75 -27.10 1.40
CA GLY A 28 -2.13 -25.94 2.05
C GLY A 28 -0.71 -25.68 1.53
N PHE A 29 0.09 -26.73 1.39
CA PHE A 29 1.45 -26.60 0.87
C PHE A 29 1.47 -26.21 -0.60
N GLY A 30 0.60 -26.81 -1.42
CA GLY A 30 0.48 -26.50 -2.84
C GLY A 30 0.04 -25.05 -3.07
N THR A 31 -0.99 -24.59 -2.36
CA THR A 31 -1.43 -23.19 -2.42
C THR A 31 -0.37 -22.22 -1.93
N TYR A 32 0.32 -22.53 -0.82
CA TYR A 32 1.43 -21.71 -0.35
C TYR A 32 2.53 -21.58 -1.40
N TYR A 33 2.93 -22.70 -2.02
CA TYR A 33 3.99 -22.69 -3.02
C TYR A 33 3.59 -21.94 -4.30
N LEU A 34 2.32 -22.03 -4.70
CA LEU A 34 1.85 -21.45 -5.95
C LEU A 34 1.60 -19.93 -5.84
N PHE A 35 1.17 -19.45 -4.67
CA PHE A 35 0.78 -18.05 -4.49
C PHE A 35 1.76 -17.23 -3.66
N PHE A 36 2.45 -17.84 -2.68
CA PHE A 36 3.25 -17.09 -1.70
C PHE A 36 4.75 -17.34 -1.81
N LYS A 37 5.19 -18.42 -2.46
CA LYS A 37 6.62 -18.62 -2.66
C LYS A 37 7.14 -17.64 -3.70
N PRO A 38 8.16 -16.83 -3.38
CA PRO A 38 8.76 -15.93 -4.35
C PRO A 38 9.35 -16.75 -5.50
N VAL A 39 8.85 -16.50 -6.70
CA VAL A 39 9.37 -17.13 -7.92
C VAL A 39 10.53 -16.24 -8.42
N PRO A 40 11.76 -16.76 -8.46
CA PRO A 40 12.89 -15.99 -8.98
C PRO A 40 12.65 -15.69 -10.46
N GLY A 41 12.58 -14.41 -10.83
CA GLY A 41 12.50 -13.95 -12.22
C GLY A 41 11.24 -13.18 -12.64
N ILE A 42 10.18 -13.10 -11.81
CA ILE A 42 8.97 -12.31 -12.17
C ILE A 42 9.16 -10.81 -11.90
N GLU A 43 10.12 -10.45 -11.03
CA GLU A 43 10.45 -9.06 -10.67
C GLU A 43 10.92 -8.23 -11.88
N GLN A 44 11.49 -8.87 -12.91
CA GLN A 44 11.96 -8.18 -14.12
C GLN A 44 10.83 -7.76 -15.07
N PHE A 45 9.66 -8.43 -15.01
CA PHE A 45 8.53 -8.14 -15.92
C PHE A 45 7.54 -7.14 -15.32
N THR A 46 7.55 -6.92 -14.00
CA THR A 46 6.58 -6.04 -13.31
C THR A 46 7.02 -4.58 -13.27
N VAL A 47 8.31 -4.30 -13.43
CA VAL A 47 8.80 -2.93 -13.53
C VAL A 47 8.79 -2.56 -15.01
N SER A 48 7.70 -1.94 -15.46
CA SER A 48 7.70 -1.26 -16.76
C SER A 48 8.92 -0.31 -16.79
N PRO A 49 9.67 -0.19 -17.90
CA PRO A 49 10.88 0.66 -17.96
C PRO A 49 10.64 2.08 -17.45
N ASP A 50 9.42 2.58 -17.63
CA ASP A 50 8.97 3.87 -17.14
C ASP A 50 8.95 3.98 -15.61
N MET A 51 8.63 2.90 -14.88
CA MET A 51 8.59 2.91 -13.41
C MET A 51 10.00 2.93 -12.79
N GLU A 52 10.99 2.36 -13.47
CA GLU A 52 12.40 2.50 -13.05
C GLU A 52 12.83 3.98 -13.11
N SER A 53 12.36 4.73 -14.12
CA SER A 53 12.62 6.16 -14.24
C SER A 53 11.98 6.98 -13.10
N VAL A 54 10.76 6.64 -12.69
CA VAL A 54 10.06 7.30 -11.57
C VAL A 54 10.81 7.07 -10.25
N SER A 55 11.37 5.87 -10.05
CA SER A 55 12.21 5.58 -8.88
C SER A 55 13.54 6.35 -8.85
N LYS A 56 14.04 6.76 -10.03
CA LYS A 56 15.23 7.61 -10.14
C LYS A 56 14.89 9.05 -9.77
N VAL A 57 13.72 9.56 -10.18
CA VAL A 57 13.26 10.92 -9.82
C VAL A 57 12.99 11.05 -8.32
N SER A 58 12.42 10.04 -7.67
CA SER A 58 12.14 10.10 -6.22
C SER A 58 13.39 10.11 -5.33
N LYS A 59 14.54 9.69 -5.87
CA LYS A 59 15.83 9.70 -5.18
C LYS A 59 16.63 10.99 -5.40
N VAL A 60 16.13 11.90 -6.25
CA VAL A 60 16.78 13.18 -6.46
C VAL A 60 16.50 14.07 -5.25
N ASN A 61 17.52 14.23 -4.40
CA ASN A 61 17.49 15.21 -3.33
C ASN A 61 17.90 16.57 -3.90
N LEU A 62 16.90 17.40 -4.23
CA LEU A 62 17.12 18.75 -4.74
C LEU A 62 17.42 19.68 -3.56
N ASP A 63 18.61 20.27 -3.56
CA ASP A 63 18.92 21.38 -2.66
C ASP A 63 18.20 22.64 -3.14
N MET A 64 17.05 22.94 -2.52
CA MET A 64 16.21 24.07 -2.87
C MET A 64 16.92 25.41 -2.72
N ALA A 65 17.97 25.51 -1.90
CA ALA A 65 18.77 26.73 -1.76
C ALA A 65 19.49 27.04 -3.08
N THR A 66 20.09 26.02 -3.72
CA THR A 66 20.77 26.20 -5.02
C THR A 66 19.85 26.64 -6.14
N VAL A 67 18.58 26.20 -6.11
CA VAL A 67 17.59 26.56 -7.12
C VAL A 67 17.06 27.98 -6.89
N THR A 68 16.68 28.28 -5.65
CA THR A 68 16.08 29.59 -5.30
C THR A 68 17.09 30.72 -5.27
N ASP A 69 18.37 30.44 -5.02
CA ASP A 69 19.42 31.45 -5.09
C ASP A 69 19.95 31.73 -6.48
N SER A 70 19.60 30.89 -7.46
CA SER A 70 20.03 31.07 -8.84
C SER A 70 19.52 32.38 -9.45
N VAL A 71 20.40 33.03 -10.22
CA VAL A 71 20.07 34.27 -10.93
C VAL A 71 18.89 34.06 -11.89
N ALA A 72 18.84 32.90 -12.56
CA ALA A 72 17.76 32.53 -13.46
C ALA A 72 16.41 32.45 -12.73
N TYR A 73 16.35 31.79 -11.57
CA TYR A 73 15.13 31.74 -10.76
C TYR A 73 14.70 33.13 -10.28
N LYS A 74 15.63 33.94 -9.78
CA LYS A 74 15.35 35.31 -9.33
C LYS A 74 14.89 36.24 -10.46
N MET A 75 15.34 36.01 -11.70
CA MET A 75 14.90 36.75 -12.89
C MET A 75 13.52 36.31 -13.39
N LEU A 76 13.21 35.01 -13.29
CA LEU A 76 11.93 34.43 -13.72
C LEU A 76 10.82 34.57 -12.67
N MET A 77 11.20 34.78 -11.41
CA MET A 77 10.26 35.08 -10.35
C MET A 77 9.67 36.47 -10.61
N SER A 78 8.52 36.47 -11.28
CA SER A 78 7.70 37.67 -11.41
C SER A 78 7.51 38.27 -10.03
N LYS A 79 8.01 39.48 -9.83
CA LYS A 79 7.72 40.30 -8.65
C LYS A 79 6.27 40.74 -8.75
N ILE A 80 5.35 39.79 -8.62
CA ILE A 80 3.94 40.09 -8.48
C ILE A 80 3.85 40.83 -7.16
N SER A 81 3.68 42.16 -7.22
CA SER A 81 3.37 42.97 -6.06
C SER A 81 2.20 42.30 -5.36
N GLN A 82 2.34 42.01 -4.06
CA GLN A 82 1.22 41.49 -3.28
C GLN A 82 0.03 42.42 -3.53
N PRO A 83 -1.16 41.89 -3.85
CA PRO A 83 -2.31 42.73 -4.06
C PRO A 83 -2.53 43.53 -2.76
N GLU A 84 -2.45 44.85 -2.85
CA GLU A 84 -2.82 45.68 -1.72
C GLU A 84 -4.26 45.37 -1.37
N LEU A 85 -4.48 44.91 -0.13
CA LEU A 85 -5.82 44.75 0.44
C LEU A 85 -6.42 46.16 0.56
N LYS A 86 -7.02 46.65 -0.52
CA LYS A 86 -7.90 47.80 -0.45
C LYS A 86 -9.12 47.37 0.35
N ASN A 87 -9.56 48.23 1.27
CA ASN A 87 -10.83 48.04 1.96
C ASN A 87 -11.96 48.14 0.92
N PHE A 88 -12.38 47.01 0.37
CA PHE A 88 -13.53 46.94 -0.52
C PHE A 88 -14.80 46.87 0.32
N GLY A 89 -15.68 47.86 0.14
CA GLY A 89 -16.98 47.94 0.81
C GLY A 89 -17.03 48.96 1.95
N ARG A 90 -18.26 49.25 2.42
CA ARG A 90 -18.48 50.05 3.63
C ARG A 90 -18.12 49.20 4.85
N SER A 91 -17.51 49.81 5.86
CA SER A 91 -17.27 49.14 7.15
C SER A 91 -18.57 48.61 7.78
N ASN A 92 -19.69 49.31 7.54
CA ASN A 92 -21.04 48.89 7.91
C ASN A 92 -21.95 48.81 6.67
N PRO A 93 -22.39 47.60 6.27
CA PRO A 93 -23.26 47.41 5.10
C PRO A 93 -24.70 47.90 5.29
N PHE A 94 -25.11 48.29 6.51
CA PHE A 94 -26.48 48.72 6.83
C PHE A 94 -26.60 50.19 7.24
N ALA A 95 -25.53 50.97 7.20
CA ALA A 95 -25.63 52.41 7.42
C ALA A 95 -26.45 53.07 6.29
N SER A 96 -27.36 53.99 6.61
CA SER A 96 -28.03 54.82 5.59
C SER A 96 -27.00 55.50 4.68
N PHE A 97 -27.38 55.77 3.43
CA PHE A 97 -26.62 56.64 2.53
C PHE A 97 -26.43 58.03 3.15
#